data_AF-A0A3G2R609-F1
#
_entry.id   AF-A0A3G2R609-F1
#
_cell.length_a   1.000
_cell.length_b   1.000
_cell.length_c   1.000
_cell.angle_alpha   90.00
_cell.angle_beta   90.00
_cell.angle_gamma   90.00
#
_symmetry.space_group_name_H-M   'P 1'
#
loop_
_entity.id
_entity.type
_entity.pdbx_description
1 polymer ?
#
loop_
_entity_poly.entity_id
_entity_poly.type
_entity_poly.pdbx_seq_one_letter_code
_entity_poly.pdbx_strand_id
1 'polypeptide(L)' 'MRLHTLIDEFVRTRDPQILRRIKRDFGGIGFSTACRAAGISRGHGKRLLGIYDDTIAIRQLASKIGYREVDYR' A
#
# COMPACT_ATOMS: atom_id res chain seq x y z
N MET A 1 -11.06 6.23 19.29
CA MET A 1 -10.92 7.12 18.12
C MET A 1 -11.69 6.50 16.96
N ARG A 2 -12.54 7.26 16.25
CA ARG A 2 -13.41 6.71 15.21
C ARG A 2 -12.66 6.63 13.87
N LEU A 3 -13.00 5.64 13.04
CA LEU A 3 -12.37 5.42 11.72
C LEU A 3 -12.44 6.66 10.82
N HIS A 4 -13.57 7.37 10.82
CA HIS A 4 -13.76 8.56 9.98
C HIS A 4 -12.72 9.66 10.29
N THR A 5 -12.44 9.94 11.57
CA THR A 5 -11.47 10.95 11.98
C THR A 5 -10.07 10.64 11.48
N LEU A 6 -9.64 9.37 11.60
CA LEU A 6 -8.35 8.92 11.08
C LEU A 6 -8.27 9.03 9.56
N ILE A 7 -9.36 8.73 8.86
CA ILE A 7 -9.41 8.85 7.41
C ILE A 7 -9.27 10.31 6.99
N ASP A 8 -10.02 11.22 7.61
CA ASP A 8 -9.95 12.66 7.31
C ASP A 8 -8.54 13.21 7.57
N GLU A 9 -7.93 12.79 8.68
CA GLU A 9 -6.56 13.16 9.04
C GLU A 9 -5.55 12.65 8.01
N PHE A 10 -5.68 11.40 7.56
CA PHE A 10 -4.84 10.83 6.50
C PHE A 10 -5.05 11.55 5.16
N VAL A 11 -6.29 11.88 4.78
CA VAL A 11 -6.59 12.58 3.53
C VAL A 11 -5.90 13.95 3.50
N ARG A 12 -5.91 14.67 4.63
CA ARG A 12 -5.31 16.00 4.79
C ARG A 12 -3.78 15.96 4.83
N THR A 13 -3.21 15.04 5.61
CA THR A 13 -1.76 15.03 5.90
C THR A 13 -0.97 14.13 4.95
N ARG A 14 -1.62 13.13 4.37
CA ARG A 14 -0.99 12.02 3.63
C ARG A 14 0.06 11.26 4.42
N ASP A 15 0.03 11.33 5.75
CA ASP A 15 1.01 10.67 6.62
C ASP A 15 0.82 9.13 6.60
N PRO A 16 1.84 8.36 6.15
CA PRO A 16 1.80 6.91 6.17
C PRO A 16 1.58 6.28 7.55
N GLN A 17 1.96 6.95 8.64
CA GLN A 17 1.77 6.43 10.00
C GLN A 17 0.28 6.35 10.37
N ILE A 18 -0.53 7.31 9.91
CA ILE A 18 -1.99 7.29 10.09
C ILE A 18 -2.58 6.12 9.31
N LEU A 19 -2.15 5.92 8.06
CA LEU A 19 -2.58 4.77 7.25
C LEU A 19 -2.18 3.42 7.88
N ARG A 20 -0.99 3.36 8.52
CA ARG A 20 -0.53 2.17 9.27
C ARG A 20 -1.43 1.90 10.47
N ARG A 21 -1.81 2.95 11.20
CA ARG A 21 -2.72 2.88 12.35
C ARG A 21 -4.11 2.42 11.94
N ILE A 22 -4.67 2.97 10.86
CA ILE A 22 -5.95 2.54 10.29
C ILE A 22 -5.91 1.05 9.94
N LYS A 23 -4.84 0.60 9.28
CA LYS A 23 -4.70 -0.82 8.91
C LYS A 23 -4.61 -1.73 10.13
N ARG A 24 -3.90 -1.31 11.18
CA ARG A 24 -3.76 -2.08 12.42
C ARG A 24 -5.08 -2.18 13.19
N ASP A 25 -5.79 -1.06 13.32
CA ASP A 25 -6.94 -0.96 14.22
C ASP A 25 -8.26 -1.39 13.52
N PHE A 26 -8.35 -1.28 12.18
CA PHE A 26 -9.57 -1.55 11.40
C PHE A 26 -9.35 -2.53 10.22
N GLY A 27 -8.18 -3.13 10.13
CA GLY A 27 -7.85 -4.16 9.14
C GLY A 27 -7.87 -3.67 7.68
N GLY A 28 -8.08 -4.63 6.77
CA GLY A 28 -8.04 -4.38 5.33
C GLY A 28 -9.19 -3.50 4.81
N ILE A 29 -10.34 -3.52 5.48
CA ILE A 29 -11.50 -2.69 5.14
C ILE A 29 -11.18 -1.22 5.41
N GLY A 30 -10.74 -0.88 6.62
CA GLY A 30 -10.35 0.48 6.98
C GLY A 30 -9.25 1.02 6.07
N PHE A 31 -8.23 0.21 5.78
CA PHE A 31 -7.16 0.58 4.85
C PHE A 31 -7.70 0.89 3.43
N SER A 32 -8.64 0.09 2.93
CA SER A 32 -9.22 0.28 1.60
C SER A 32 -10.06 1.55 1.52
N THR A 33 -10.84 1.82 2.57
CA THR A 33 -11.65 3.04 2.68
C THR A 33 -10.75 4.27 2.75
N ALA A 34 -9.68 4.24 3.54
CA ALA A 34 -8.71 5.34 3.62
C ALA A 34 -8.04 5.62 2.27
N CYS A 35 -7.61 4.58 1.55
CA CYS A 35 -7.04 4.74 0.21
C CYS A 35 -8.04 5.36 -0.78
N ARG A 36 -9.29 4.89 -0.76
CA ARG A 36 -10.36 5.43 -1.62
C ARG A 36 -10.66 6.89 -1.31
N ALA A 37 -10.79 7.24 -0.02
CA ALA A 37 -11.02 8.62 0.42
C ALA A 37 -9.87 9.56 0.02
N ALA A 38 -8.64 9.06 0.06
CA ALA A 38 -7.46 9.79 -0.38
C ALA A 38 -7.28 9.80 -1.92
N GLY A 39 -8.15 9.16 -2.69
CA GLY A 39 -8.04 9.09 -4.15
C GLY A 39 -6.82 8.30 -4.65
N ILE A 40 -6.31 7.35 -3.85
CA ILE A 40 -5.16 6.51 -4.22
C ILE A 40 -5.55 5.05 -4.34
N SER A 41 -4.81 4.31 -5.17
CA SER A 41 -4.98 2.86 -5.27
C SER A 41 -4.49 2.15 -4.00
N ARG A 42 -5.04 0.95 -3.73
CA ARG A 42 -4.54 0.09 -2.64
C ARG A 42 -3.05 -0.26 -2.80
N GLY A 43 -2.57 -0.36 -4.05
CA GLY A 43 -1.15 -0.59 -4.35
C GLY A 43 -0.27 0.57 -3.89
N HIS A 44 -0.68 1.80 -4.23
CA HIS A 44 -0.01 3.02 -3.75
C HIS A 44 -0.02 3.08 -2.21
N GLY A 45 -1.16 2.80 -1.58
CA GLY A 45 -1.23 2.73 -0.11
C GLY A 45 -0.25 1.72 0.50
N LYS A 46 -0.04 0.55 -0.14
CA LYS A 46 0.94 -0.45 0.33
C LYS A 46 2.38 0.03 0.14
N ARG A 47 2.68 0.75 -0.95
CA ARG A 47 3.99 1.39 -1.18
C ARG A 47 4.30 2.45 -0.12
N LEU A 48 3.33 3.31 0.22
CA LEU A 48 3.48 4.29 1.30
C LEU A 48 3.84 3.64 2.64
N LEU A 49 3.31 2.45 2.90
CA LEU A 49 3.61 1.70 4.13
C LEU A 49 4.92 0.92 4.08
N GLY A 50 5.63 0.91 2.95
CA GLY A 50 6.80 0.05 2.72
C GLY A 50 6.48 -1.44 2.71
N ILE A 51 5.20 -1.81 2.53
CA ILE A 51 4.74 -3.21 2.54
C ILE A 51 4.82 -3.82 1.13
N TYR A 52 4.88 -2.97 0.11
CA TYR A 52 5.03 -3.39 -1.27
C TYR A 52 6.49 -3.20 -1.69
N ASP A 53 7.20 -4.31 -1.82
CA ASP A 53 8.50 -4.36 -2.48
C ASP A 53 8.25 -4.58 -3.98
N ASP A 54 8.48 -3.54 -4.78
CA ASP A 54 8.30 -3.61 -6.23
C ASP A 54 9.18 -4.72 -6.84
N THR A 55 10.26 -5.15 -6.18
CA THR A 55 11.15 -6.25 -6.62
C THR A 55 10.41 -7.57 -6.76
N ILE A 56 9.53 -7.91 -5.81
CA ILE A 56 8.77 -9.18 -5.85
C ILE A 56 7.73 -9.12 -6.95
N ALA A 57 7.04 -8.00 -7.09
CA ALA A 57 6.03 -7.81 -8.14
C ALA A 57 6.67 -7.85 -9.54
N ILE A 58 7.83 -7.20 -9.70
CA ILE A 58 8.63 -7.23 -10.94
C ILE A 58 9.11 -8.66 -11.23
N ARG A 59 9.61 -9.41 -10.23
CA ARG A 59 10.01 -10.82 -10.38
C ARG A 59 8.84 -11.72 -10.80
N GLN A 60 7.67 -11.52 -10.20
CA GLN A 60 6.46 -12.27 -10.59
C GLN A 60 6.01 -11.92 -12.01
N LEU A 61 6.09 -10.65 -12.39
CA LEU A 61 5.77 -10.21 -13.76
C LEU A 61 6.77 -10.80 -14.76
N ALA A 62 8.07 -10.67 -14.48
CA ALA A 62 9.19 -11.18 -15.28
C ALA A 62 9.10 -12.69 -15.51
N SER A 63 8.79 -13.45 -14.45
CA SER A 63 8.57 -14.90 -14.55
C SER A 63 7.39 -15.25 -15.46
N LYS A 64 6.33 -14.43 -15.44
CA LYS A 64 5.11 -14.65 -16.25
C LYS A 64 5.31 -14.36 -17.74
N ILE A 65 6.22 -13.45 -18.08
CA ILE A 65 6.59 -13.09 -19.46
C ILE A 65 7.83 -13.84 -19.98
N GLY A 66 8.35 -14.81 -19.22
CA GLY A 66 9.45 -15.68 -19.65
C GLY A 66 10.85 -15.09 -19.48
N TYR A 67 11.00 -13.97 -18.77
CA TYR A 67 12.32 -13.46 -18.39
C TYR A 67 12.92 -14.34 -17.30
N ARG A 68 14.07 -14.97 -17.58
CA ARG A 68 14.94 -15.60 -16.58
C ARG A 68 16.03 -14.62 -16.18
N GLU A 69 16.27 -14.48 -14.88
CA GLU A 69 17.40 -13.73 -14.32
C GLU A 69 18.69 -14.37 -14.88
N VAL A 70 19.43 -13.61 -15.70
CA VAL A 70 20.74 -14.03 -16.21
C VAL A 70 21.77 -13.47 -15.24
N ASP A 71 22.27 -14.33 -14.35
CA ASP A 71 23.40 -14.00 -13.49
C ASP A 71 24.65 -13.84 -14.38
N TYR A 72 25.05 -12.59 -14.61
CA TYR A 72 26.38 -12.28 -15.13
C TYR A 72 27.36 -12.41 -13.96
N ARG A 73 27.88 -13.61 -13.78
CA ARG A 73 29.03 -13.88 -12.92
C ARG A 73 30.32 -13.40 -13.57
#